data_AF-A0A7C5RE24-F1
#
_entry.id   AF-A0A7C5RE24-F1
#
_cell.length_a   1.000
_cell.length_b   1.000
_cell.length_c   1.000
_cell.angle_alpha   90.00
_cell.angle_beta   90.00
_cell.angle_gamma   90.00
#
_symmetry.space_group_name_H-M   'P 1'
#
loop_
_entity.id
_entity.type
_entity.pdbx_description
1 polymer ?
#
loop_
_entity_poly.entity_id
_entity_poly.type
_entity_poly.pdbx_seq_one_letter_code
_entity_poly.pdbx_strand_id
1 'polypeptide(L)'
;MRKLIEVALPLEAINRESAREKSIRHGHPSTLHLWWARRPLASARAVLFASLVDDPGEYLPEEEARRERQRLFDLMERLVDWDLVKDPEGAEGENGVIREARYEIARSLARALGEAPPASPKDEERIEALLEKAPPVLDPFAGGGTIPLEAQRLGLKAYASDLNPVAVLINKALVEIPARFAGQPPVNPGYRAKAQATDRFPRAKGLAQDVRHYGAWMREEARRRIGHLYPDLEGKRVIAWLWARTVACPNPACRAEAPLVRSFWLSKKKGKEVFVVPEVQEGRVHFRVERGKEPPVEGTVNRRGGRCLVCGAPISLDHVRKEGKAGRLGARLMAVVTEGPGGRNYHAPTLEHEEVAKGAVPWWKPDIEFTKNSRHMTPWVYGLESFSDLFTPRQLVALTTFADLVAEAREQVYRDALEAGLPDDGLPLAEGGRGARAYAEAAGVYLAFGISKLLDRSSSLCVWDAGWVKIAHVFNRQALPMTWDYAEANPFGEATGSWEGMVEWVAKALEALPA
;
A
#
# COMPACT_ATOMS: atom_id res chain seq x y z
N MET A 1 -0.67 -42.71 -0.66
CA MET A 1 0.63 -42.35 -0.05
C MET A 1 0.41 -41.14 0.81
N ARG A 2 0.90 -41.15 2.05
CA ARG A 2 0.87 -39.96 2.92
C ARG A 2 1.68 -38.82 2.31
N LYS A 3 1.21 -37.59 2.52
CA LYS A 3 1.87 -36.35 2.13
C LYS A 3 2.65 -35.76 3.30
N LEU A 4 3.65 -34.92 3.01
CA LEU A 4 4.45 -34.26 4.06
C LEU A 4 3.58 -33.51 5.08
N ILE A 5 2.51 -32.86 4.61
CA ILE A 5 1.57 -32.11 5.46
C ILE A 5 0.88 -32.98 6.52
N GLU A 6 0.77 -34.30 6.31
CA GLU A 6 0.14 -35.25 7.23
C GLU A 6 1.11 -35.79 8.29
N VAL A 7 2.40 -35.47 8.19
CA VAL A 7 3.46 -36.02 9.05
C VAL A 7 4.12 -34.92 9.88
N ALA A 8 4.82 -33.98 9.25
CA ALA A 8 5.51 -32.90 9.94
C ALA A 8 5.90 -31.76 8.98
N LEU A 9 6.04 -30.56 9.53
CA LEU A 9 6.44 -29.34 8.83
C LEU A 9 7.45 -28.56 9.68
N PRO A 10 8.38 -27.78 9.08
CA PRO A 10 9.30 -26.90 9.82
C PRO A 10 8.55 -25.64 10.33
N LEU A 11 7.65 -25.84 11.31
CA LEU A 11 6.75 -24.79 11.81
C LEU A 11 7.49 -23.58 12.37
N GLU A 12 8.67 -23.77 12.96
CA GLU A 12 9.48 -22.66 13.49
C GLU A 12 9.92 -21.70 12.37
N ALA A 13 10.47 -22.23 11.26
CA ALA A 13 10.86 -21.44 10.10
C ALA A 13 9.64 -20.78 9.43
N ILE A 14 8.55 -21.53 9.25
CA ILE A 14 7.30 -21.01 8.65
C ILE A 14 6.76 -19.84 9.48
N ASN A 15 6.71 -19.97 10.81
CA ASN A 15 6.20 -18.95 11.72
C ASN A 15 7.10 -17.71 11.75
N ARG A 16 8.43 -17.91 11.76
CA ARG A 16 9.42 -16.83 11.72
C ARG A 16 9.26 -15.98 10.46
N GLU A 17 9.24 -16.61 9.29
CA GLU A 17 9.08 -15.89 8.02
C GLU A 17 7.69 -15.25 7.89
N SER A 18 6.64 -15.94 8.31
CA SER A 18 5.27 -15.38 8.32
C SER A 18 5.13 -14.15 9.21
N ALA A 19 5.90 -14.06 10.31
CA ALA A 19 5.97 -12.86 11.15
C ALA A 19 6.80 -11.75 10.49
N ARG A 20 7.94 -12.11 9.89
CA ARG A 20 8.86 -11.20 9.21
C ARG A 20 8.21 -10.46 8.05
N GLU A 21 7.41 -11.15 7.22
CA GLU A 21 6.73 -10.58 6.04
C GLU A 21 5.88 -9.34 6.38
N LYS A 22 5.32 -9.25 7.59
CA LYS A 22 4.52 -8.09 8.05
C LYS A 22 5.32 -6.79 8.14
N SER A 23 6.65 -6.89 8.23
CA SER A 23 7.56 -5.76 8.34
C SER A 23 8.10 -5.26 7.00
N ILE A 24 7.94 -6.04 5.92
CA ILE A 24 8.46 -5.72 4.60
C ILE A 24 7.67 -4.56 3.99
N ARG A 25 8.38 -3.53 3.50
CA ARG A 25 7.77 -2.26 3.05
C ARG A 25 7.83 -2.03 1.55
N HIS A 26 8.62 -2.79 0.82
CA HIS A 26 8.75 -2.65 -0.64
C HIS A 26 8.89 -4.01 -1.30
N GLY A 27 8.38 -4.13 -2.53
CA GLY A 27 8.54 -5.31 -3.37
C GLY A 27 7.75 -6.55 -2.94
N HIS A 28 7.14 -6.54 -1.75
CA HIS A 28 6.29 -7.63 -1.31
C HIS A 28 4.87 -7.45 -1.86
N PRO A 29 4.15 -8.51 -2.26
CA PRO A 29 2.77 -8.41 -2.76
C PRO A 29 1.80 -7.62 -1.85
N SER A 30 2.02 -7.63 -0.54
CA SER A 30 1.25 -6.81 0.44
C SER A 30 1.41 -5.30 0.26
N THR A 31 2.46 -4.85 -0.43
CA THR A 31 2.73 -3.44 -0.71
C THR A 31 2.03 -2.96 -1.97
N LEU A 32 1.44 -3.84 -2.78
CA LEU A 32 0.60 -3.47 -3.93
C LEU A 32 -0.68 -2.76 -3.44
N HIS A 33 -1.41 -3.41 -2.53
CA HIS A 33 -2.65 -2.90 -1.95
C HIS A 33 -2.87 -3.51 -0.56
N LEU A 34 -3.40 -2.72 0.38
CA LEU A 34 -3.74 -3.19 1.72
C LEU A 34 -4.93 -4.15 1.67
N TRP A 35 -4.83 -5.31 2.32
CA TRP A 35 -5.95 -6.22 2.53
C TRP A 35 -5.92 -6.79 3.94
N TRP A 36 -7.02 -6.66 4.67
CA TRP A 36 -7.05 -6.88 6.13
C TRP A 36 -6.81 -8.32 6.57
N ALA A 37 -7.23 -9.29 5.76
CA ALA A 37 -7.15 -10.71 6.09
C ALA A 37 -6.17 -11.46 5.19
N ARG A 38 -5.08 -10.80 4.76
CA ARG A 38 -4.09 -11.44 3.90
C ARG A 38 -3.33 -12.51 4.67
N ARG A 39 -3.37 -13.76 4.17
CA ARG A 39 -2.58 -14.87 4.70
C ARG A 39 -1.09 -14.66 4.39
N PRO A 40 -0.16 -15.06 5.26
CA PRO A 40 1.28 -15.03 4.96
C PRO A 40 1.62 -15.86 3.72
N LEU A 41 2.52 -15.36 2.86
CA LEU A 41 2.92 -16.06 1.64
C LEU A 41 3.74 -17.30 2.01
N ALA A 42 4.69 -17.18 2.95
CA ALA A 42 5.45 -18.28 3.53
C ALA A 42 4.57 -19.48 3.92
N SER A 43 3.51 -19.22 4.71
CA SER A 43 2.58 -20.26 5.14
C SER A 43 1.84 -20.92 3.97
N ALA A 44 1.30 -20.13 3.04
CA ALA A 44 0.56 -20.67 1.89
C ALA A 44 1.46 -21.53 0.99
N ARG A 45 2.66 -21.05 0.69
CA ARG A 45 3.65 -21.76 -0.13
C ARG A 45 4.07 -23.09 0.50
N ALA A 46 4.37 -23.09 1.79
CA ALA A 46 4.74 -24.30 2.54
C ALA A 46 3.62 -25.34 2.54
N VAL A 47 2.37 -24.92 2.78
CA VAL A 47 1.19 -25.79 2.79
C VAL A 47 0.92 -26.36 1.40
N LEU A 48 0.98 -25.55 0.34
CA LEU A 48 0.78 -26.00 -1.03
C LEU A 48 1.82 -27.05 -1.43
N PHE A 49 3.10 -26.77 -1.15
CA PHE A 49 4.20 -27.71 -1.39
C PHE A 49 3.98 -29.03 -0.64
N ALA A 50 3.78 -28.97 0.68
CA ALA A 50 3.66 -30.16 1.52
C ALA A 50 2.39 -30.98 1.27
N SER A 51 1.37 -30.38 0.63
CA SER A 51 0.14 -31.09 0.22
C SER A 51 0.35 -31.96 -1.02
N LEU A 52 1.38 -31.68 -1.83
CA LEU A 52 1.65 -32.41 -3.06
C LEU A 52 2.85 -33.36 -2.94
N VAL A 53 3.84 -33.01 -2.13
CA VAL A 53 5.03 -33.84 -1.91
C VAL A 53 4.73 -35.01 -0.96
N ASP A 54 5.07 -36.22 -1.40
CA ASP A 54 4.91 -37.47 -0.64
C ASP A 54 5.87 -37.53 0.55
N ASP A 55 5.43 -38.15 1.65
CA ASP A 55 6.36 -38.50 2.71
C ASP A 55 7.31 -39.62 2.24
N PRO A 56 8.63 -39.47 2.42
CA PRO A 56 9.61 -40.49 2.02
C PRO A 56 9.42 -41.86 2.68
N GLY A 57 8.78 -41.94 3.85
CA GLY A 57 8.51 -43.20 4.55
C GLY A 57 7.52 -44.11 3.82
N GLU A 58 6.85 -43.60 2.77
CA GLU A 58 5.94 -44.39 1.95
C GLU A 58 6.66 -45.17 0.83
N TYR A 59 7.92 -44.82 0.52
CA TYR A 59 8.65 -45.41 -0.62
C TYR A 59 10.15 -45.65 -0.37
N LEU A 60 10.71 -45.25 0.77
CA LEU A 60 12.09 -45.52 1.17
C LEU A 60 12.17 -46.28 2.50
N PRO A 61 13.25 -47.05 2.73
CA PRO A 61 13.57 -47.59 4.06
C PRO A 61 13.71 -46.49 5.12
N GLU A 62 13.41 -46.80 6.39
CA GLU A 62 13.32 -45.82 7.50
C GLU A 62 14.50 -44.83 7.60
N GLU A 63 15.75 -45.30 7.54
CA GLU A 63 16.93 -44.43 7.66
C GLU A 63 17.11 -43.51 6.44
N GLU A 64 16.80 -43.99 5.24
CA GLU A 64 16.83 -43.19 4.00
C GLU A 64 15.66 -42.20 3.98
N ALA A 65 14.47 -42.64 4.41
CA ALA A 65 13.30 -41.80 4.56
C ALA A 65 13.55 -40.66 5.54
N ARG A 66 14.24 -40.91 6.67
CA ARG A 66 14.62 -39.86 7.63
C ARG A 66 15.53 -38.81 7.00
N ARG A 67 16.55 -39.22 6.24
CA ARG A 67 17.48 -38.31 5.56
C ARG A 67 16.78 -37.50 4.47
N GLU A 68 15.96 -38.14 3.64
CA GLU A 68 15.20 -37.46 2.59
C GLU A 68 14.17 -36.49 3.17
N ARG A 69 13.51 -36.85 4.27
CA ARG A 69 12.58 -35.95 4.97
C ARG A 69 13.28 -34.71 5.49
N GLN A 70 14.49 -34.86 6.06
CA GLN A 70 15.29 -33.71 6.49
C GLN A 70 15.66 -32.81 5.31
N ARG A 71 16.10 -33.37 4.18
CA ARG A 71 16.40 -32.58 2.97
C ARG A 71 15.17 -31.81 2.47
N LEU A 72 13.99 -32.44 2.47
CA LEU A 72 12.73 -31.78 2.10
C LEU A 72 12.38 -30.66 3.09
N PHE A 73 12.69 -30.81 4.38
CA PHE A 73 12.51 -29.74 5.36
C PHE A 73 13.49 -28.58 5.14
N ASP A 74 14.76 -28.86 4.87
CA ASP A 74 15.75 -27.83 4.54
C ASP A 74 15.33 -27.04 3.29
N LEU A 75 14.78 -27.72 2.28
CA LEU A 75 14.16 -27.09 1.11
C LEU A 75 12.96 -26.23 1.52
N MET A 76 12.06 -26.71 2.38
CA MET A 76 10.92 -25.92 2.85
C MET A 76 11.34 -24.68 3.65
N GLU A 77 12.41 -24.74 4.44
CA GLU A 77 12.95 -23.59 5.16
C GLU A 77 13.46 -22.51 4.20
N ARG A 78 14.19 -22.89 3.15
CA ARG A 78 14.55 -21.98 2.05
C ARG A 78 13.33 -21.47 1.32
N LEU A 79 12.36 -22.34 1.06
CA LEU A 79 11.16 -22.04 0.28
C LEU A 79 10.31 -20.97 0.98
N VAL A 80 10.31 -20.90 2.30
CA VAL A 80 9.56 -19.84 3.03
C VAL A 80 10.30 -18.51 3.14
N ASP A 81 11.60 -18.44 2.85
CA ASP A 81 12.35 -17.19 2.86
C ASP A 81 11.98 -16.31 1.66
N TRP A 82 11.39 -15.14 1.95
CA TRP A 82 11.00 -14.18 0.92
C TRP A 82 12.18 -13.71 0.05
N ASP A 83 13.38 -13.60 0.61
CA ASP A 83 14.53 -13.11 -0.14
C ASP A 83 15.00 -14.08 -1.21
N LEU A 84 14.80 -15.39 -0.99
CA LEU A 84 15.08 -16.44 -1.98
C LEU A 84 13.95 -16.58 -3.02
N VAL A 85 12.72 -16.16 -2.69
CA VAL A 85 11.55 -16.35 -3.57
C VAL A 85 11.21 -15.14 -4.43
N LYS A 86 11.49 -13.92 -3.98
CA LYS A 86 11.14 -12.69 -4.72
C LYS A 86 11.90 -12.55 -6.06
N ASP A 87 13.10 -13.10 -6.13
CA ASP A 87 13.97 -13.13 -7.30
C ASP A 87 14.89 -14.36 -7.28
N PRO A 88 14.35 -15.57 -7.52
CA PRO A 88 15.08 -16.82 -7.31
C PRO A 88 16.35 -16.94 -8.17
N GLU A 89 16.28 -16.43 -9.42
CA GLU A 89 17.43 -16.41 -10.33
C GLU A 89 18.54 -15.48 -9.85
N GLY A 90 18.17 -14.31 -9.31
CA GLY A 90 19.14 -13.38 -8.73
C GLY A 90 19.76 -13.89 -7.42
N ALA A 91 19.02 -14.68 -6.64
CA ALA A 91 19.45 -15.20 -5.36
C ALA A 91 20.33 -16.46 -5.47
N GLU A 92 19.95 -17.41 -6.33
CA GLU A 92 20.57 -18.75 -6.39
C GLU A 92 20.88 -19.21 -7.84
N GLY A 93 20.76 -18.32 -8.84
CA GLY A 93 21.02 -18.64 -10.25
C GLY A 93 20.06 -19.68 -10.80
N GLU A 94 20.58 -20.58 -11.64
CA GLU A 94 19.80 -21.67 -12.27
C GLU A 94 19.23 -22.70 -11.27
N ASN A 95 19.64 -22.64 -10.00
CA ASN A 95 19.23 -23.55 -8.92
C ASN A 95 18.23 -22.92 -7.94
N GLY A 96 17.45 -21.93 -8.39
CA GLY A 96 16.47 -21.22 -7.57
C GLY A 96 15.52 -22.16 -6.81
N VAL A 97 15.31 -21.87 -5.53
CA VAL A 97 14.43 -22.63 -4.61
C VAL A 97 13.05 -22.99 -5.18
N ILE A 98 12.45 -22.12 -6.00
CA ILE A 98 11.15 -22.39 -6.64
C ILE A 98 11.25 -23.52 -7.68
N ARG A 99 12.34 -23.59 -8.44
CA ARG A 99 12.58 -24.66 -9.42
C ARG A 99 12.79 -26.00 -8.73
N GLU A 100 13.56 -26.00 -7.65
CA GLU A 100 13.75 -27.20 -6.83
C GLU A 100 12.42 -27.69 -6.23
N ALA A 101 11.60 -26.77 -5.72
CA ALA A 101 10.26 -27.13 -5.21
C ALA A 101 9.35 -27.71 -6.31
N ARG A 102 9.33 -27.12 -7.50
CA ARG A 102 8.58 -27.63 -8.67
C ARG A 102 9.05 -29.05 -9.06
N TYR A 103 10.35 -29.28 -9.06
CA TYR A 103 10.94 -30.60 -9.32
C TYR A 103 10.46 -31.65 -8.30
N GLU A 104 10.46 -31.34 -7.01
CA GLU A 104 9.98 -32.26 -5.98
C GLU A 104 8.49 -32.58 -6.09
N ILE A 105 7.67 -31.57 -6.37
CA ILE A 105 6.25 -31.76 -6.67
C ILE A 105 6.09 -32.69 -7.88
N ALA A 106 6.84 -32.47 -8.96
CA ALA A 106 6.79 -33.29 -10.16
C ALA A 106 7.20 -34.75 -9.90
N ARG A 107 8.24 -35.02 -9.09
CA ARG A 107 8.60 -36.40 -8.70
C ARG A 107 7.46 -37.11 -7.97
N SER A 108 6.77 -36.40 -7.09
CA SER A 108 5.61 -36.95 -6.37
C SER A 108 4.41 -37.20 -7.28
N LEU A 109 4.15 -36.29 -8.22
CA LEU A 109 3.11 -36.49 -9.23
C LEU A 109 3.43 -37.68 -10.14
N ALA A 110 4.69 -37.83 -10.56
CA ALA A 110 5.13 -38.96 -11.38
C ALA A 110 4.86 -40.31 -10.68
N ARG A 111 5.19 -40.43 -9.38
CA ARG A 111 4.84 -41.62 -8.58
C ARG A 111 3.34 -41.86 -8.52
N ALA A 112 2.56 -40.84 -8.23
CA ALA A 112 1.10 -40.96 -8.12
C ALA A 112 0.42 -41.36 -9.45
N LEU A 113 0.98 -40.92 -10.57
CA LEU A 113 0.48 -41.19 -11.92
C LEU A 113 1.06 -42.47 -12.56
N GLY A 114 2.05 -43.12 -11.93
CA GLY A 114 2.77 -44.25 -12.53
C GLY A 114 3.63 -43.86 -13.75
N GLU A 115 4.11 -42.62 -13.75
CA GLU A 115 4.84 -41.99 -14.85
C GLU A 115 6.34 -41.84 -14.52
N ALA A 116 7.18 -41.65 -15.54
CA ALA A 116 8.61 -41.41 -15.34
C ALA A 116 8.85 -40.06 -14.63
N PRO A 117 9.69 -39.99 -13.58
CA PRO A 117 10.03 -38.73 -12.94
C PRO A 117 10.96 -37.88 -13.83
N PRO A 118 11.02 -36.56 -13.61
CA PRO A 118 12.02 -35.70 -14.26
C PRO A 118 13.44 -36.16 -13.91
N ALA A 119 14.36 -36.09 -14.87
CA ALA A 119 15.73 -36.57 -14.69
C ALA A 119 16.58 -35.69 -13.76
N SER A 120 16.26 -34.39 -13.71
CA SER A 120 16.91 -33.42 -12.83
C SER A 120 16.03 -32.17 -12.66
N PRO A 121 16.36 -31.24 -11.76
CA PRO A 121 15.70 -29.95 -11.69
C PRO A 121 15.79 -29.08 -12.97
N LYS A 122 16.65 -29.45 -13.93
CA LYS A 122 16.78 -28.78 -15.24
C LYS A 122 15.86 -29.36 -16.31
N ASP A 123 15.16 -30.44 -16.02
CA ASP A 123 14.22 -31.10 -16.93
C ASP A 123 12.87 -30.36 -16.94
N GLU A 124 12.89 -29.09 -17.38
CA GLU A 124 11.75 -28.16 -17.30
C GLU A 124 10.54 -28.69 -18.06
N GLU A 125 10.74 -29.24 -19.26
CA GLU A 125 9.67 -29.81 -20.07
C GLU A 125 8.92 -30.93 -19.32
N ARG A 126 9.66 -31.84 -18.68
CA ARG A 126 9.04 -32.93 -17.91
C ARG A 126 8.37 -32.44 -16.64
N ILE A 127 8.99 -31.48 -15.95
CA ILE A 127 8.43 -30.85 -14.75
C ILE A 127 7.10 -30.19 -15.11
N GLU A 128 7.05 -29.37 -16.15
CA GLU A 128 5.83 -28.70 -16.61
C GLU A 128 4.74 -29.68 -17.02
N ALA A 129 5.08 -30.70 -17.81
CA ALA A 129 4.13 -31.74 -18.24
C ALA A 129 3.47 -32.49 -17.06
N LEU A 130 4.20 -32.68 -15.96
CA LEU A 130 3.66 -33.29 -14.74
C LEU A 130 2.83 -32.29 -13.92
N LEU A 131 3.30 -31.04 -13.78
CA LEU A 131 2.57 -29.98 -13.08
C LEU A 131 1.24 -29.65 -13.75
N GLU A 132 1.13 -29.74 -15.08
CA GLU A 132 -0.13 -29.55 -15.80
C GLU A 132 -1.23 -30.57 -15.41
N LYS A 133 -0.80 -31.76 -14.98
CA LYS A 133 -1.65 -32.86 -14.50
C LYS A 133 -1.89 -32.81 -12.99
N ALA A 134 -1.26 -31.86 -12.27
CA ALA A 134 -1.50 -31.68 -10.85
C ALA A 134 -2.96 -31.31 -10.58
N PRO A 135 -3.56 -31.76 -9.46
CA PRO A 135 -4.87 -31.30 -9.04
C PRO A 135 -4.89 -29.77 -8.93
N PRO A 136 -5.92 -29.08 -9.47
CA PRO A 136 -5.98 -27.64 -9.40
C PRO A 136 -6.20 -27.16 -7.96
N VAL A 137 -5.60 -26.03 -7.62
CA VAL A 137 -5.81 -25.33 -6.35
C VAL A 137 -7.07 -24.48 -6.46
N LEU A 138 -8.00 -24.64 -5.51
CA LEU A 138 -9.21 -23.83 -5.44
C LEU A 138 -9.22 -22.99 -4.16
N ASP A 139 -9.31 -21.67 -4.30
CA ASP A 139 -9.50 -20.73 -3.19
C ASP A 139 -10.80 -19.92 -3.39
N PRO A 140 -11.94 -20.37 -2.83
CA PRO A 140 -13.22 -19.70 -3.05
C PRO A 140 -13.35 -18.36 -2.28
N PHE A 141 -12.39 -18.03 -1.41
CA PHE A 141 -12.37 -16.83 -0.58
C PHE A 141 -10.99 -16.17 -0.61
N ALA A 142 -10.51 -15.91 -1.82
CA ALA A 142 -9.10 -15.60 -2.06
C ALA A 142 -8.65 -14.28 -1.43
N GLY A 143 -9.56 -13.34 -1.20
CA GLY A 143 -9.27 -12.08 -0.53
C GLY A 143 -8.08 -11.36 -1.14
N GLY A 144 -6.95 -11.35 -0.44
CA GLY A 144 -5.72 -10.71 -0.90
C GLY A 144 -4.90 -11.46 -1.94
N GLY A 145 -5.34 -12.65 -2.37
CA GLY A 145 -4.74 -13.45 -3.45
C GLY A 145 -3.48 -14.24 -3.10
N THR A 146 -3.23 -14.48 -1.81
CA THR A 146 -2.04 -15.23 -1.33
C THR A 146 -1.95 -16.63 -1.94
N ILE A 147 -3.00 -17.45 -1.81
CA ILE A 147 -2.98 -18.85 -2.27
C ILE A 147 -2.83 -18.95 -3.80
N PRO A 148 -3.64 -18.28 -4.63
CA PRO A 148 -3.48 -18.38 -6.08
C PRO A 148 -2.12 -17.84 -6.57
N LEU A 149 -1.56 -16.82 -5.93
CA LEU A 149 -0.23 -16.31 -6.23
C LEU A 149 0.87 -17.34 -5.96
N GLU A 150 0.83 -17.97 -4.79
CA GLU A 150 1.85 -18.97 -4.42
C GLU A 150 1.68 -20.27 -5.21
N ALA A 151 0.45 -20.64 -5.57
CA ALA A 151 0.18 -21.74 -6.50
C ALA A 151 0.80 -21.47 -7.88
N GLN A 152 0.62 -20.26 -8.43
CA GLN A 152 1.27 -19.84 -9.68
C GLN A 152 2.80 -19.89 -9.58
N ARG A 153 3.41 -19.44 -8.47
CA ARG A 153 4.85 -19.57 -8.24
C ARG A 153 5.31 -21.03 -8.31
N LEU A 154 4.54 -21.95 -7.74
CA LEU A 154 4.81 -23.39 -7.78
C LEU A 154 4.40 -24.07 -9.10
N GLY A 155 3.95 -23.33 -10.11
CA GLY A 155 3.56 -23.87 -11.42
C GLY A 155 2.23 -24.62 -11.41
N LEU A 156 1.39 -24.41 -10.38
CA LEU A 156 0.11 -25.06 -10.22
C LEU A 156 -1.01 -24.23 -10.83
N LYS A 157 -2.00 -24.90 -11.44
CA LYS A 157 -3.25 -24.26 -11.87
C LYS A 157 -4.05 -23.84 -10.63
N ALA A 158 -4.48 -22.58 -10.58
CA ALA A 158 -5.27 -22.05 -9.47
C ALA A 158 -6.54 -21.37 -9.96
N TYR A 159 -7.64 -21.64 -9.27
CA TYR A 159 -8.92 -20.96 -9.43
C TYR A 159 -9.24 -20.22 -8.14
N ALA A 160 -9.53 -18.93 -8.26
CA ALA A 160 -9.80 -18.07 -7.13
C ALA A 160 -11.10 -17.28 -7.36
N SER A 161 -11.89 -17.14 -6.31
CA SER A 161 -13.07 -16.28 -6.31
C SER A 161 -13.15 -15.43 -5.05
N ASP A 162 -13.85 -14.31 -5.15
CA ASP A 162 -14.25 -13.50 -4.00
C ASP A 162 -15.51 -12.71 -4.37
N LEU A 163 -16.35 -12.39 -3.37
CA LEU A 163 -17.53 -11.54 -3.58
C LEU A 163 -17.13 -10.06 -3.67
N ASN A 164 -16.02 -9.68 -3.02
CA ASN A 164 -15.57 -8.30 -2.99
C ASN A 164 -14.84 -7.94 -4.31
N PRO A 165 -15.34 -6.98 -5.09
CA PRO A 165 -14.71 -6.61 -6.38
C PRO A 165 -13.27 -6.08 -6.21
N VAL A 166 -12.94 -5.47 -5.07
CA VAL A 166 -11.56 -5.05 -4.76
C VAL A 166 -10.65 -6.26 -4.56
N ALA A 167 -11.12 -7.30 -3.88
CA ALA A 167 -10.38 -8.55 -3.75
C ALA A 167 -10.13 -9.17 -5.12
N VAL A 168 -11.18 -9.27 -5.96
CA VAL A 168 -11.05 -9.80 -7.32
C VAL A 168 -10.02 -9.01 -8.14
N LEU A 169 -10.06 -7.68 -8.09
CA LEU A 169 -9.10 -6.84 -8.79
C LEU A 169 -7.66 -7.03 -8.29
N ILE A 170 -7.46 -7.16 -6.96
CA ILE A 170 -6.14 -7.47 -6.38
C ILE A 170 -5.64 -8.83 -6.90
N ASN A 171 -6.49 -9.85 -6.94
CA ASN A 171 -6.11 -11.18 -7.45
C ASN A 171 -5.69 -11.09 -8.92
N LYS A 172 -6.49 -10.42 -9.75
CA LYS A 172 -6.16 -10.21 -11.18
C LYS A 172 -4.81 -9.51 -11.34
N ALA A 173 -4.55 -8.47 -10.56
CA ALA A 173 -3.30 -7.73 -10.62
C ALA A 173 -2.08 -8.44 -10.01
N LEU A 174 -2.29 -9.41 -9.13
CA LEU A 174 -1.21 -10.23 -8.57
C LEU A 174 -0.85 -11.41 -9.45
N VAL A 175 -1.83 -12.00 -10.14
CA VAL A 175 -1.70 -13.32 -10.79
C VAL A 175 -1.86 -13.24 -12.30
N GLU A 176 -2.93 -12.62 -12.78
CA GLU A 176 -3.35 -12.70 -14.19
C GLU A 176 -2.65 -11.66 -15.08
N ILE A 177 -2.66 -10.40 -14.64
CA ILE A 177 -2.12 -9.27 -15.42
C ILE A 177 -0.59 -9.38 -15.62
N PRO A 178 0.23 -9.67 -14.57
CA PRO A 178 1.68 -9.79 -14.75
C PRO A 178 2.07 -10.85 -15.77
N ALA A 179 1.50 -12.06 -15.66
CA ALA A 179 1.77 -13.16 -16.58
C ALA A 179 1.34 -12.87 -18.02
N ARG A 180 0.28 -12.06 -18.20
CA ARG A 180 -0.22 -11.70 -19.53
C ARG A 180 0.77 -10.84 -20.32
N PHE A 181 1.49 -9.95 -19.63
CA PHE A 181 2.43 -8.99 -20.23
C PHE A 181 3.89 -9.29 -19.85
N ALA A 182 4.17 -10.54 -19.44
CA ALA A 182 5.50 -11.00 -19.10
C ALA A 182 6.47 -10.85 -20.28
N GLY A 183 7.70 -10.41 -20.02
CA GLY A 183 8.74 -10.33 -21.05
C GLY A 183 8.61 -9.15 -22.01
N GLN A 184 7.51 -8.38 -21.96
CA GLN A 184 7.29 -7.28 -22.90
C GLN A 184 8.13 -6.06 -22.53
N PRO A 185 8.71 -5.35 -23.52
CA PRO A 185 9.35 -4.07 -23.29
C PRO A 185 8.32 -2.99 -22.92
N PRO A 186 8.72 -1.94 -22.17
CA PRO A 186 7.90 -0.77 -21.92
C PRO A 186 7.52 -0.08 -23.24
N VAL A 187 6.29 0.43 -23.32
CA VAL A 187 5.79 1.14 -24.50
C VAL A 187 6.08 2.64 -24.45
N ASN A 188 6.43 3.19 -23.27
CA ASN A 188 6.64 4.62 -23.13
C ASN A 188 7.74 5.19 -24.05
N PRO A 189 7.53 6.38 -24.62
CA PRO A 189 8.46 6.98 -25.58
C PRO A 189 9.84 7.29 -24.98
N GLY A 190 9.90 7.59 -23.68
CA GLY A 190 11.15 7.88 -22.98
C GLY A 190 12.13 6.70 -22.96
N TYR A 191 11.61 5.49 -22.78
CA TYR A 191 12.38 4.25 -22.90
C TYR A 191 12.72 3.95 -24.36
N ARG A 192 11.73 3.95 -25.26
CA ARG A 192 11.92 3.58 -26.67
C ARG A 192 13.03 4.39 -27.35
N ALA A 193 13.13 5.69 -27.03
CA ALA A 193 14.17 6.57 -27.56
C ALA A 193 15.61 6.16 -27.16
N LYS A 194 15.77 5.33 -26.13
CA LYS A 194 17.06 4.88 -25.59
C LYS A 194 17.19 3.35 -25.58
N ALA A 195 16.24 2.65 -26.19
CA ALA A 195 16.16 1.20 -26.16
C ALA A 195 17.41 0.57 -26.79
N GLN A 196 17.92 -0.48 -26.17
CA GLN A 196 19.03 -1.27 -26.67
C GLN A 196 18.57 -2.69 -26.99
N ALA A 197 19.16 -3.31 -28.02
CA ALA A 197 18.84 -4.69 -28.39
C ALA A 197 19.17 -5.71 -27.28
N THR A 198 20.04 -5.34 -26.34
CA THR A 198 20.43 -6.14 -25.16
C THR A 198 19.47 -5.99 -23.98
N ASP A 199 18.52 -5.06 -24.02
CA ASP A 199 17.58 -4.86 -22.93
C ASP A 199 16.71 -6.10 -22.73
N ARG A 200 16.45 -6.45 -21.47
CA ARG A 200 15.61 -7.58 -21.09
C ARG A 200 14.63 -7.13 -20.01
N PHE A 201 13.38 -7.56 -20.16
CA PHE A 201 12.30 -7.24 -19.23
C PHE A 201 11.74 -8.52 -18.63
N PRO A 202 12.52 -9.24 -17.80
CA PRO A 202 12.02 -10.46 -17.18
C PRO A 202 10.77 -10.15 -16.37
N ARG A 203 9.80 -11.05 -16.42
CA ARG A 203 8.51 -10.91 -15.73
C ARG A 203 7.77 -9.64 -16.19
N ALA A 204 7.06 -8.95 -15.29
CA ALA A 204 6.31 -7.74 -15.59
C ALA A 204 7.13 -6.43 -15.50
N LYS A 205 8.46 -6.48 -15.63
CA LYS A 205 9.33 -5.29 -15.47
C LYS A 205 9.05 -4.19 -16.50
N GLY A 206 8.70 -4.54 -17.73
CA GLY A 206 8.33 -3.55 -18.75
C GLY A 206 7.09 -2.74 -18.34
N LEU A 207 6.03 -3.44 -17.92
CA LEU A 207 4.82 -2.80 -17.41
C LEU A 207 5.09 -1.98 -16.14
N ALA A 208 5.95 -2.45 -15.23
CA ALA A 208 6.33 -1.68 -14.06
C ALA A 208 7.06 -0.36 -14.40
N GLN A 209 7.89 -0.36 -15.45
CA GLN A 209 8.53 0.85 -15.94
C GLN A 209 7.53 1.83 -16.56
N ASP A 210 6.53 1.33 -17.30
CA ASP A 210 5.45 2.16 -17.82
C ASP A 210 4.59 2.76 -16.70
N VAL A 211 4.24 1.97 -15.67
CA VAL A 211 3.54 2.49 -14.47
C VAL A 211 4.31 3.64 -13.83
N ARG A 212 5.64 3.58 -13.76
CA ARG A 212 6.47 4.71 -13.29
C ARG A 212 6.41 5.89 -14.24
N HIS A 213 6.56 5.65 -15.54
CA HIS A 213 6.56 6.70 -16.56
C HIS A 213 5.24 7.49 -16.55
N TYR A 214 4.11 6.81 -16.70
CA TYR A 214 2.80 7.45 -16.73
C TYR A 214 2.41 7.98 -15.35
N GLY A 215 2.87 7.35 -14.27
CA GLY A 215 2.75 7.91 -12.92
C GLY A 215 3.48 9.25 -12.77
N ALA A 216 4.70 9.37 -13.30
CA ALA A 216 5.44 10.64 -13.32
C ALA A 216 4.74 11.68 -14.20
N TRP A 217 4.21 11.28 -15.36
CA TRP A 217 3.38 12.15 -16.19
C TRP A 217 2.14 12.68 -15.43
N MET A 218 1.38 11.79 -14.77
CA MET A 218 0.22 12.16 -13.95
C MET A 218 0.61 13.15 -12.84
N ARG A 219 1.81 13.01 -12.25
CA ARG A 219 2.31 13.94 -11.22
C ARG A 219 2.46 15.35 -11.78
N GLU A 220 3.11 15.49 -12.92
CA GLU A 220 3.36 16.78 -13.55
C GLU A 220 2.06 17.42 -14.05
N GLU A 221 1.16 16.62 -14.63
CA GLU A 221 -0.13 17.12 -15.11
C GLU A 221 -1.05 17.53 -13.94
N ALA A 222 -1.09 16.75 -12.85
CA ALA A 222 -1.78 17.17 -11.64
C ALA A 222 -1.16 18.44 -11.04
N ARG A 223 0.18 18.55 -11.02
CA ARG A 223 0.87 19.75 -10.52
C ARG A 223 0.52 20.97 -11.36
N ARG A 224 0.38 20.82 -12.68
CA ARG A 224 -0.08 21.89 -13.58
C ARG A 224 -1.51 22.35 -13.24
N ARG A 225 -2.42 21.41 -12.95
CA ARG A 225 -3.84 21.70 -12.65
C ARG A 225 -4.05 22.28 -11.24
N ILE A 226 -3.43 21.68 -10.23
CA ILE A 226 -3.74 21.94 -8.81
C ILE A 226 -2.52 22.27 -7.95
N GLY A 227 -1.33 22.41 -8.53
CA GLY A 227 -0.10 22.68 -7.78
C GLY A 227 -0.11 24.02 -7.03
N HIS A 228 -0.92 24.98 -7.48
CA HIS A 228 -1.14 26.26 -6.79
C HIS A 228 -1.78 26.08 -5.39
N LEU A 229 -2.45 24.95 -5.12
CA LEU A 229 -2.99 24.61 -3.80
C LEU A 229 -1.93 24.06 -2.82
N TYR A 230 -0.72 23.80 -3.32
CA TYR A 230 0.39 23.20 -2.58
C TYR A 230 1.67 24.06 -2.68
N PRO A 231 1.63 25.30 -2.15
CA PRO A 231 2.75 26.24 -2.26
C PRO A 231 3.99 25.75 -1.50
N ASP A 232 5.14 26.21 -1.96
CA ASP A 232 6.42 26.02 -1.28
C ASP A 232 6.56 27.07 -0.16
N LEU A 233 7.33 26.75 0.88
CA LEU A 233 7.63 27.68 1.97
C LEU A 233 9.05 28.22 1.78
N GLU A 234 9.19 29.50 1.45
CA GLU A 234 10.49 30.15 1.20
C GLU A 234 11.35 29.38 0.17
N GLY A 235 10.73 28.89 -0.90
CA GLY A 235 11.38 28.09 -1.94
C GLY A 235 11.67 26.63 -1.55
N LYS A 236 11.27 26.18 -0.34
CA LYS A 236 11.41 24.79 0.11
C LYS A 236 10.11 24.03 -0.07
N ARG A 237 10.20 22.82 -0.65
CA ARG A 237 9.04 21.93 -0.82
C ARG A 237 8.45 21.55 0.52
N VAL A 238 7.19 21.92 0.73
CA VAL A 238 6.40 21.43 1.85
C VAL A 238 6.08 19.96 1.65
N ILE A 239 6.23 19.16 2.69
CA ILE A 239 5.90 17.73 2.66
C ILE A 239 4.60 17.41 3.41
N ALA A 240 4.24 18.25 4.39
CA ALA A 240 3.09 18.04 5.25
C ALA A 240 2.63 19.35 5.91
N TRP A 241 1.31 19.46 6.10
CA TRP A 241 0.65 20.46 6.94
C TRP A 241 0.02 19.76 8.14
N LEU A 242 0.29 20.27 9.34
CA LEU A 242 -0.23 19.69 10.58
C LEU A 242 -1.32 20.57 11.15
N TRP A 243 -2.51 20.03 11.28
CA TRP A 243 -3.74 20.76 11.57
C TRP A 243 -4.35 20.30 12.89
N ALA A 244 -5.00 21.22 13.59
CA ALA A 244 -5.87 20.93 14.73
C ALA A 244 -7.31 21.21 14.36
N ARG A 245 -8.23 20.30 14.65
CA ARG A 245 -9.67 20.60 14.62
C ARG A 245 -9.99 21.58 15.74
N THR A 246 -10.96 22.46 15.51
CA THR A 246 -11.35 23.50 16.48
C THR A 246 -12.83 23.42 16.82
N VAL A 247 -13.18 23.84 18.04
CA VAL A 247 -14.56 24.08 18.48
C VAL A 247 -14.65 25.40 19.22
N ALA A 248 -15.83 26.02 19.27
CA ALA A 248 -16.04 27.15 20.16
C ALA A 248 -15.97 26.72 21.63
N CYS A 249 -15.28 27.51 22.46
CA CYS A 249 -15.25 27.29 23.90
C CYS A 249 -16.68 27.28 24.49
N PRO A 250 -17.03 26.30 25.35
CA PRO A 250 -18.36 26.23 25.95
C PRO A 250 -18.62 27.33 26.98
N ASN A 251 -17.58 27.99 27.50
CA ASN A 251 -17.75 29.14 28.39
C ASN A 251 -18.34 30.33 27.60
N PRO A 252 -19.56 30.80 27.92
CA PRO A 252 -20.22 31.88 27.18
C PRO A 252 -19.47 33.20 27.21
N ALA A 253 -18.68 33.47 28.25
CA ALA A 253 -17.85 34.68 28.35
C ALA A 253 -16.58 34.60 27.50
N CYS A 254 -16.14 33.39 27.14
CA CYS A 254 -14.91 33.19 26.37
C CYS A 254 -15.20 33.00 24.88
N ARG A 255 -15.98 31.97 24.52
CA ARG A 255 -16.32 31.56 23.14
C ARG A 255 -15.15 31.47 22.15
N ALA A 256 -13.90 31.52 22.63
CA ALA A 256 -12.72 31.44 21.79
C ALA A 256 -12.69 30.14 20.98
N GLU A 257 -12.09 30.20 19.81
CA GLU A 257 -11.77 29.02 19.02
C GLU A 257 -10.73 28.19 19.79
N ALA A 258 -11.13 26.98 20.21
CA ALA A 258 -10.30 26.08 21.00
C ALA A 258 -9.76 24.94 20.10
N PRO A 259 -8.45 24.93 19.79
CA PRO A 259 -7.82 23.82 19.09
C PRO A 259 -7.82 22.55 19.94
N LEU A 260 -8.18 21.43 19.33
CA LEU A 260 -8.16 20.08 19.90
C LEU A 260 -6.91 19.36 19.41
N VAL A 261 -5.91 19.22 20.28
CA VAL A 261 -4.59 18.67 19.96
C VAL A 261 -4.26 17.59 20.96
N ARG A 262 -4.01 16.36 20.50
CA ARG A 262 -3.63 15.25 21.37
C ARG A 262 -2.18 15.38 21.83
N SER A 263 -1.30 15.84 20.96
CA SER A 263 0.12 16.01 21.27
C SER A 263 0.74 17.14 20.44
N PHE A 264 1.49 18.03 21.08
CA PHE A 264 2.22 19.09 20.39
C PHE A 264 3.61 18.67 19.86
N TRP A 265 3.99 17.41 20.02
CA TRP A 265 5.26 16.89 19.54
C TRP A 265 5.34 16.82 18.00
N LEU A 266 6.40 17.39 17.43
CA LEU A 266 6.74 17.27 16.01
C LEU A 266 7.87 16.27 15.77
N SER A 267 8.83 16.17 16.69
CA SER A 267 9.90 15.18 16.66
C SER A 267 10.28 14.78 18.07
N LYS A 268 10.34 13.47 18.32
CA LYS A 268 10.86 12.87 19.55
C LYS A 268 12.21 12.19 19.34
N LYS A 269 12.84 12.38 18.17
CA LYS A 269 14.16 11.81 17.89
C LYS A 269 15.19 12.47 18.77
N LYS A 270 15.99 11.65 19.47
CA LYS A 270 17.04 12.11 20.40
C LYS A 270 17.98 13.12 19.71
N GLY A 271 18.14 14.29 20.31
CA GLY A 271 18.98 15.39 19.80
C GLY A 271 18.36 16.17 18.63
N LYS A 272 17.12 15.86 18.24
CA LYS A 272 16.33 16.57 17.22
C LYS A 272 14.90 16.77 17.71
N GLU A 273 14.73 17.03 19.00
CA GLU A 273 13.44 17.27 19.64
C GLU A 273 12.85 18.60 19.20
N VAL A 274 11.60 18.56 18.71
CA VAL A 274 10.87 19.73 18.21
C VAL A 274 9.40 19.60 18.58
N PHE A 275 8.76 20.70 18.97
CA PHE A 275 7.35 20.75 19.30
C PHE A 275 6.73 22.09 18.92
N VAL A 276 5.40 22.11 18.87
CA VAL A 276 4.59 23.31 18.73
C VAL A 276 4.35 23.91 20.12
N VAL A 277 4.47 25.22 20.25
CA VAL A 277 4.06 25.95 21.45
C VAL A 277 2.80 26.77 21.13
N PRO A 278 1.68 26.51 21.83
CA PRO A 278 0.51 27.38 21.73
C PRO A 278 0.71 28.66 22.56
N GLU A 279 0.33 29.80 21.98
CA GLU A 279 0.32 31.11 22.61
C GLU A 279 -1.07 31.71 22.57
N VAL A 280 -1.48 32.38 23.65
CA VAL A 280 -2.73 33.14 23.67
C VAL A 280 -2.41 34.60 23.43
N GLN A 281 -2.92 35.15 22.32
CA GLN A 281 -2.82 36.56 21.97
C GLN A 281 -4.22 37.06 21.61
N GLU A 282 -4.67 38.14 22.23
CA GLU A 282 -5.99 38.76 21.96
C GLU A 282 -7.17 37.78 21.98
N GLY A 283 -7.14 36.81 22.91
CA GLY A 283 -8.18 35.80 23.04
C GLY A 283 -8.18 34.72 21.93
N ARG A 284 -7.14 34.67 21.10
CA ARG A 284 -6.93 33.65 20.06
C ARG A 284 -5.68 32.82 20.36
N VAL A 285 -5.70 31.57 19.90
CA VAL A 285 -4.54 30.67 20.01
C VAL A 285 -3.71 30.76 18.74
N HIS A 286 -2.44 31.13 18.89
CA HIS A 286 -1.40 31.11 17.86
C HIS A 286 -0.41 29.99 18.15
N PHE A 287 0.34 29.56 17.14
CA PHE A 287 1.31 28.48 17.28
C PHE A 287 2.68 28.95 16.82
N ARG A 288 3.71 28.67 17.62
CA ARG A 288 5.11 28.77 17.22
C ARG A 288 5.76 27.39 17.27
N VAL A 289 6.91 27.24 16.63
CA VAL A 289 7.68 25.99 16.65
C VAL A 289 8.99 26.22 17.40
N GLU A 290 9.28 25.34 18.35
CA GLU A 290 10.49 25.44 19.19
C GLU A 290 11.25 24.12 19.25
N ARG A 291 12.55 24.24 19.47
CA ARG A 291 13.45 23.13 19.82
C ARG A 291 13.65 23.13 21.33
N GLY A 292 13.54 21.97 21.96
CA GLY A 292 13.69 21.89 23.41
C GLY A 292 13.45 20.49 23.93
N LYS A 293 13.39 20.35 25.26
CA LYS A 293 13.25 19.04 25.92
C LYS A 293 11.81 18.51 25.94
N GLU A 294 10.82 19.38 26.05
CA GLU A 294 9.41 19.00 26.10
C GLU A 294 8.48 20.18 25.75
N PRO A 295 7.27 19.92 25.22
CA PRO A 295 6.29 20.98 24.99
C PRO A 295 5.77 21.53 26.32
N PRO A 296 5.43 22.83 26.38
CA PRO A 296 4.94 23.47 27.62
C PRO A 296 3.59 22.94 28.08
N VAL A 297 2.83 22.34 27.17
CA VAL A 297 1.61 21.57 27.44
C VAL A 297 1.65 20.32 26.59
N GLU A 298 1.20 19.18 27.14
CA GLU A 298 1.22 17.92 26.38
C GLU A 298 0.26 17.96 25.20
N GLY A 299 -0.97 18.45 25.44
CA GLY A 299 -2.07 18.56 24.48
C GLY A 299 -3.28 19.23 25.13
N THR A 300 -4.30 19.53 24.33
CA THR A 300 -5.55 20.18 24.77
C THR A 300 -6.73 19.21 24.81
N VAL A 301 -6.62 17.98 24.30
CA VAL A 301 -7.70 16.99 24.30
C VAL A 301 -7.18 15.57 24.58
N ASN A 302 -7.94 14.81 25.35
CA ASN A 302 -7.71 13.39 25.62
C ASN A 302 -9.05 12.64 25.72
N ARG A 303 -9.02 11.39 26.21
CA ARG A 303 -10.21 10.53 26.33
C ARG A 303 -11.31 11.07 27.26
N ARG A 304 -10.98 12.00 28.16
CA ARG A 304 -11.92 12.61 29.13
C ARG A 304 -12.55 13.91 28.62
N GLY A 305 -12.06 14.47 27.52
CA GLY A 305 -12.44 15.79 27.02
C GLY A 305 -11.23 16.66 26.73
N GLY A 306 -11.48 17.93 26.46
CA GLY A 306 -10.45 18.93 26.23
C GLY A 306 -10.48 20.10 27.20
N ARG A 307 -9.61 21.08 26.95
CA ARG A 307 -9.47 22.30 27.75
C ARG A 307 -9.23 23.48 26.82
N CYS A 308 -9.93 24.58 27.06
CA CYS A 308 -9.69 25.83 26.36
C CYS A 308 -8.37 26.46 26.85
N LEU A 309 -7.46 26.79 25.94
CA LEU A 309 -6.19 27.44 26.29
C LEU A 309 -6.36 28.91 26.71
N VAL A 310 -7.46 29.55 26.31
CA VAL A 310 -7.71 30.98 26.58
C VAL A 310 -8.24 31.21 28.00
N CYS A 311 -9.30 30.51 28.40
CA CYS A 311 -9.93 30.69 29.72
C CYS A 311 -9.75 29.49 30.67
N GLY A 312 -9.08 28.42 30.23
CA GLY A 312 -8.87 27.22 31.04
C GLY A 312 -10.11 26.33 31.22
N ALA A 313 -11.28 26.71 30.70
CA ALA A 313 -12.52 25.97 30.89
C ALA A 313 -12.46 24.55 30.29
N PRO A 314 -13.06 23.54 30.96
CA PRO A 314 -13.17 22.20 30.43
C PRO A 314 -14.11 22.15 29.22
N ILE A 315 -13.77 21.34 28.23
CA ILE A 315 -14.55 21.10 27.02
C ILE A 315 -14.94 19.62 27.02
N SER A 316 -16.19 19.30 27.36
CA SER A 316 -16.66 17.92 27.37
C SER A 316 -16.71 17.33 25.96
N LEU A 317 -16.54 16.01 25.83
CA LEU A 317 -16.72 15.35 24.54
C LEU A 317 -18.15 15.51 24.00
N ASP A 318 -19.15 15.67 24.87
CA ASP A 318 -20.53 15.94 24.46
C ASP A 318 -20.68 17.32 23.81
N HIS A 319 -19.97 18.33 24.31
CA HIS A 319 -19.91 19.63 23.65
C HIS A 319 -19.28 19.49 22.26
N VAL A 320 -18.15 18.78 22.14
CA VAL A 320 -17.48 18.54 20.85
C VAL A 320 -18.40 17.80 19.87
N ARG A 321 -19.15 16.80 20.33
CA ARG A 321 -20.16 16.09 19.52
C ARG A 321 -21.26 17.02 19.04
N LYS A 322 -21.78 17.89 19.92
CA LYS A 322 -22.82 18.87 19.56
C LYS A 322 -22.32 19.87 18.53
N GLU A 323 -21.11 20.40 18.69
CA GLU A 323 -20.50 21.31 17.72
C GLU A 323 -20.28 20.61 16.37
N GLY A 324 -19.75 19.38 16.38
CA GLY A 324 -19.54 18.61 15.15
C GLY A 324 -20.81 18.25 14.41
N LYS A 325 -21.83 17.74 15.10
CA LYS A 325 -23.15 17.48 14.51
C LYS A 325 -23.84 18.72 13.94
N ALA A 326 -23.46 19.89 14.43
CA ALA A 326 -23.96 21.16 13.92
C ALA A 326 -23.05 21.79 12.85
N GLY A 327 -22.07 21.04 12.33
CA GLY A 327 -21.16 21.51 11.27
C GLY A 327 -20.15 22.56 11.72
N ARG A 328 -19.90 22.69 13.02
CA ARG A 328 -19.04 23.74 13.60
C ARG A 328 -17.65 23.25 14.04
N LEU A 329 -17.18 22.14 13.47
CA LEU A 329 -15.77 21.74 13.60
C LEU A 329 -14.93 22.55 12.62
N GLY A 330 -14.12 23.47 13.14
CA GLY A 330 -13.15 24.19 12.34
C GLY A 330 -11.81 23.45 12.23
N ALA A 331 -10.84 24.10 11.60
CA ALA A 331 -9.46 23.62 11.50
C ALA A 331 -8.48 24.80 11.57
N ARG A 332 -7.35 24.61 12.24
CA ARG A 332 -6.28 25.60 12.37
C ARG A 332 -4.92 24.99 12.13
N LEU A 333 -4.07 25.66 11.35
CA LEU A 333 -2.75 25.16 11.04
C LEU A 333 -1.82 25.33 12.25
N MET A 334 -1.15 24.25 12.66
CA MET A 334 -0.22 24.24 13.79
C MET A 334 1.24 24.32 13.36
N ALA A 335 1.60 23.66 12.25
CA ALA A 335 2.96 23.62 11.75
C ALA A 335 2.99 23.25 10.26
N VAL A 336 4.04 23.72 9.59
CA VAL A 336 4.41 23.32 8.24
C VAL A 336 5.72 22.52 8.31
N VAL A 337 5.78 21.39 7.59
CA VAL A 337 6.97 20.54 7.57
C VAL A 337 7.60 20.58 6.19
N THR A 338 8.91 20.77 6.12
CA THR A 338 9.72 20.65 4.89
C THR A 338 10.81 19.59 5.06
N GLU A 339 11.42 19.16 3.96
CA GLU A 339 12.61 18.29 3.97
C GLU A 339 13.80 19.02 3.36
N GLY A 340 15.00 18.75 3.88
CA GLY A 340 16.25 19.24 3.33
C GLY A 340 17.42 18.33 3.71
N PRO A 341 18.68 18.70 3.40
CA PRO A 341 19.84 17.82 3.58
C PRO A 341 20.05 17.28 5.01
N GLY A 342 19.58 18.00 6.03
CA GLY A 342 19.67 17.59 7.45
C GLY A 342 18.49 16.75 7.98
N GLY A 343 17.53 16.43 7.11
CA GLY A 343 16.26 15.78 7.41
C GLY A 343 15.08 16.76 7.45
N ARG A 344 14.13 16.49 8.34
CA ARG A 344 12.87 17.23 8.46
C ARG A 344 13.07 18.55 9.19
N ASN A 345 12.53 19.62 8.63
CA ASN A 345 12.46 20.95 9.24
C ASN A 345 11.01 21.31 9.54
N TYR A 346 10.80 22.09 10.59
CA TYR A 346 9.48 22.43 11.10
C TYR A 346 9.38 23.94 11.23
N HIS A 347 8.25 24.47 10.79
CA HIS A 347 8.03 25.91 10.68
C HIS A 347 6.70 26.27 11.31
N ALA A 348 6.63 27.48 11.86
CA ALA A 348 5.39 28.06 12.33
C ALA A 348 4.37 28.17 11.18
N PRO A 349 3.05 28.11 11.48
CA PRO A 349 2.03 28.27 10.47
C PRO A 349 2.05 29.70 9.91
N THR A 350 1.78 29.85 8.62
CA THR A 350 1.55 31.15 7.99
C THR A 350 0.10 31.24 7.51
N LEU A 351 -0.45 32.45 7.50
CA LEU A 351 -1.82 32.69 7.03
C LEU A 351 -2.00 32.27 5.57
N GLU A 352 -0.99 32.49 4.73
CA GLU A 352 -1.00 32.11 3.31
C GLU A 352 -1.31 30.62 3.12
N HIS A 353 -0.57 29.72 3.77
CA HIS A 353 -0.80 28.28 3.62
C HIS A 353 -2.17 27.83 4.16
N GLU A 354 -2.68 28.52 5.18
CA GLU A 354 -4.01 28.23 5.71
C GLU A 354 -5.11 28.66 4.75
N GLU A 355 -5.03 29.86 4.19
CA GLU A 355 -6.02 30.39 3.25
C GLU A 355 -6.00 29.65 1.90
N VAL A 356 -4.83 29.26 1.40
CA VAL A 356 -4.74 28.43 0.19
C VAL A 356 -5.46 27.08 0.38
N ALA A 357 -5.31 26.45 1.55
CA ALA A 357 -5.99 25.19 1.84
C ALA A 357 -7.52 25.36 1.95
N LYS A 358 -7.99 26.46 2.56
CA LYS A 358 -9.42 26.79 2.71
C LYS A 358 -10.07 27.19 1.38
N GLY A 359 -9.31 27.81 0.48
CA GLY A 359 -9.79 28.25 -0.83
C GLY A 359 -10.04 27.11 -1.83
N ALA A 360 -9.64 25.88 -1.51
CA ALA A 360 -9.87 24.74 -2.38
C ALA A 360 -11.37 24.37 -2.45
N VAL A 361 -11.91 24.30 -3.66
CA VAL A 361 -13.31 23.94 -3.91
C VAL A 361 -13.38 22.64 -4.72
N PRO A 362 -13.80 21.51 -4.12
CA PRO A 362 -14.06 20.28 -4.85
C PRO A 362 -15.24 20.46 -5.80
N TRP A 363 -15.05 20.10 -7.07
CA TRP A 363 -16.14 20.07 -8.05
C TRP A 363 -17.01 18.81 -7.92
N TRP A 364 -16.45 17.73 -7.36
CA TRP A 364 -17.13 16.48 -7.05
C TRP A 364 -16.65 15.90 -5.72
N LYS A 365 -17.51 15.12 -5.05
CA LYS A 365 -17.19 14.35 -3.84
C LYS A 365 -18.06 13.08 -3.76
N PRO A 366 -17.59 12.00 -3.11
CA PRO A 366 -18.41 10.81 -2.90
C PRO A 366 -19.54 11.12 -1.90
N ASP A 367 -20.77 10.79 -2.27
CA ASP A 367 -21.99 11.01 -1.49
C ASP A 367 -22.45 9.77 -0.70
N ILE A 368 -21.56 8.78 -0.56
CA ILE A 368 -21.84 7.52 0.11
C ILE A 368 -21.68 7.69 1.62
N GLU A 369 -22.75 7.44 2.37
CA GLU A 369 -22.70 7.28 3.83
C GLU A 369 -21.98 5.98 4.22
N PHE A 370 -21.15 6.05 5.26
CA PHE A 370 -20.54 4.83 5.81
C PHE A 370 -21.36 4.28 6.98
N THR A 371 -21.25 2.97 7.20
CA THR A 371 -21.94 2.28 8.28
C THR A 371 -21.61 2.90 9.65
N LYS A 372 -22.65 3.35 10.36
CA LYS A 372 -22.55 3.99 11.68
C LYS A 372 -22.22 2.93 12.74
N ASN A 373 -20.93 2.71 12.99
CA ASN A 373 -20.44 1.72 13.97
C ASN A 373 -19.46 2.36 14.96
N SER A 374 -19.91 2.68 16.18
CA SER A 374 -19.10 3.36 17.19
C SER A 374 -17.88 2.58 17.72
N ARG A 375 -17.73 1.29 17.39
CA ARG A 375 -16.53 0.50 17.76
C ARG A 375 -15.39 0.69 16.76
N HIS A 376 -15.70 0.81 15.48
CA HIS A 376 -14.69 0.78 14.40
C HIS A 376 -14.77 1.97 13.43
N MET A 377 -15.79 2.81 13.51
CA MET A 377 -16.03 3.98 12.68
C MET A 377 -16.61 5.08 13.57
N THR A 378 -15.78 5.90 14.21
CA THR A 378 -16.26 6.92 15.16
C THR A 378 -16.51 8.33 14.62
N PRO A 379 -16.09 8.75 13.41
CA PRO A 379 -16.36 10.09 12.88
C PRO A 379 -17.83 10.52 12.88
N TRP A 380 -18.79 9.61 12.60
CA TRP A 380 -20.23 9.94 12.60
C TRP A 380 -20.78 10.40 13.95
N VAL A 381 -20.14 10.00 15.06
CA VAL A 381 -20.51 10.48 16.39
C VAL A 381 -20.35 12.01 16.49
N TYR A 382 -19.51 12.58 15.63
CA TYR A 382 -19.16 13.98 15.52
C TYR A 382 -19.73 14.66 14.26
N GLY A 383 -20.71 14.05 13.58
CA GLY A 383 -21.38 14.65 12.42
C GLY A 383 -20.68 14.48 11.06
N LEU A 384 -19.64 13.65 10.99
CA LEU A 384 -19.01 13.24 9.72
C LEU A 384 -19.68 11.93 9.29
N GLU A 385 -20.62 11.96 8.35
CA GLU A 385 -21.50 10.81 8.06
C GLU A 385 -21.20 10.13 6.71
N SER A 386 -20.55 10.84 5.80
CA SER A 386 -20.17 10.37 4.47
C SER A 386 -18.67 10.17 4.33
N PHE A 387 -18.24 9.33 3.38
CA PHE A 387 -16.81 9.17 3.09
C PHE A 387 -16.15 10.49 2.70
N SER A 388 -16.87 11.44 2.07
CA SER A 388 -16.32 12.75 1.74
C SER A 388 -15.92 13.58 2.97
N ASP A 389 -16.61 13.39 4.09
CA ASP A 389 -16.36 14.13 5.34
C ASP A 389 -15.03 13.74 6.01
N LEU A 390 -14.41 12.65 5.56
CA LEU A 390 -13.12 12.18 6.07
C LEU A 390 -11.94 12.91 5.42
N PHE A 391 -12.18 13.81 4.48
CA PHE A 391 -11.16 14.52 3.71
C PHE A 391 -11.30 16.04 3.85
N THR A 392 -10.20 16.77 3.74
CA THR A 392 -10.27 18.22 3.54
C THR A 392 -10.71 18.54 2.12
N PRO A 393 -11.27 19.74 1.85
CA PRO A 393 -11.58 20.17 0.49
C PRO A 393 -10.38 20.07 -0.47
N ARG A 394 -9.19 20.49 0.00
CA ARG A 394 -7.94 20.36 -0.78
C ARG A 394 -7.57 18.90 -1.07
N GLN A 395 -7.72 17.99 -0.11
CA GLN A 395 -7.50 16.55 -0.33
C GLN A 395 -8.46 15.97 -1.37
N LEU A 396 -9.74 16.35 -1.33
CA LEU A 396 -10.74 15.91 -2.32
C LEU A 396 -10.38 16.39 -3.73
N VAL A 397 -9.98 17.67 -3.90
CA VAL A 397 -9.52 18.20 -5.18
C VAL A 397 -8.34 17.39 -5.71
N ALA A 398 -7.36 17.06 -4.87
CA ALA A 398 -6.22 16.26 -5.30
C ALA A 398 -6.59 14.83 -5.69
N LEU A 399 -7.34 14.12 -4.85
CA LEU A 399 -7.71 12.73 -5.10
C LEU A 399 -8.58 12.59 -6.36
N THR A 400 -9.52 13.51 -6.57
CA THR A 400 -10.36 13.54 -7.79
C THR A 400 -9.55 13.85 -9.04
N THR A 401 -8.64 14.84 -8.97
CA THR A 401 -7.72 15.14 -10.08
C THR A 401 -6.89 13.92 -10.48
N PHE A 402 -6.30 13.20 -9.51
CA PHE A 402 -5.55 11.98 -9.82
C PHE A 402 -6.45 10.87 -10.38
N ALA A 403 -7.68 10.74 -9.89
CA ALA A 403 -8.64 9.74 -10.40
C ALA A 403 -9.00 10.00 -11.86
N ASP A 404 -9.29 11.24 -12.24
CA ASP A 404 -9.60 11.62 -13.63
C ASP A 404 -8.40 11.36 -14.56
N LEU A 405 -7.18 11.65 -14.07
CA LEU A 405 -5.95 11.45 -14.81
C LEU A 405 -5.65 9.98 -15.14
N VAL A 406 -6.27 9.00 -14.48
CA VAL A 406 -6.11 7.58 -14.86
C VAL A 406 -6.71 7.33 -16.24
N ALA A 407 -7.86 7.94 -16.55
CA ALA A 407 -8.46 7.80 -17.86
C ALA A 407 -7.55 8.40 -18.94
N GLU A 408 -7.03 9.60 -18.71
CA GLU A 408 -6.11 10.26 -19.64
C GLU A 408 -4.77 9.52 -19.78
N ALA A 409 -4.25 8.94 -18.70
CA ALA A 409 -3.05 8.11 -18.73
C ALA A 409 -3.28 6.86 -19.59
N ARG A 410 -4.44 6.20 -19.47
CA ARG A 410 -4.79 5.04 -20.31
C ARG A 410 -4.80 5.40 -21.79
N GLU A 411 -5.35 6.56 -22.17
CA GLU A 411 -5.34 7.01 -23.57
C GLU A 411 -3.93 7.29 -24.09
N GLN A 412 -3.01 7.75 -23.23
CA GLN A 412 -1.60 7.88 -23.58
C GLN A 412 -0.93 6.53 -23.75
N VAL A 413 -1.10 5.63 -22.79
CA VAL A 413 -0.53 4.27 -22.86
C VAL A 413 -1.02 3.55 -24.10
N TYR A 414 -2.30 3.71 -24.47
CA TYR A 414 -2.88 3.09 -25.65
C TYR A 414 -2.18 3.57 -26.93
N ARG A 415 -2.04 4.89 -27.11
CA ARG A 415 -1.34 5.47 -28.27
C ARG A 415 0.13 5.04 -28.32
N ASP A 416 0.82 5.11 -27.20
CA ASP A 416 2.22 4.72 -27.10
C ASP A 416 2.42 3.21 -27.34
N ALA A 417 1.46 2.38 -26.92
CA ALA A 417 1.45 0.94 -27.21
C ALA A 417 1.29 0.65 -28.72
N LEU A 418 0.38 1.36 -29.41
CA LEU A 418 0.22 1.24 -30.86
C LEU A 418 1.50 1.64 -31.60
N GLU A 419 2.10 2.77 -31.21
CA GLU A 419 3.38 3.22 -31.79
C GLU A 419 4.54 2.26 -31.48
N ALA A 420 4.48 1.55 -30.34
CA ALA A 420 5.44 0.50 -29.99
C ALA A 420 5.20 -0.80 -30.77
N GLY A 421 4.15 -0.87 -31.60
CA GLY A 421 3.82 -2.01 -32.43
C GLY A 421 2.95 -3.07 -31.76
N LEU A 422 2.34 -2.78 -30.61
CA LEU A 422 1.33 -3.70 -30.06
C LEU A 422 0.09 -3.71 -30.96
N PRO A 423 -0.51 -4.89 -31.19
CA PRO A 423 -1.68 -5.01 -32.06
C PRO A 423 -2.90 -4.30 -31.44
N ASP A 424 -3.75 -3.74 -32.29
CA ASP A 424 -5.08 -3.27 -31.89
C ASP A 424 -6.09 -4.40 -32.11
N ASP A 425 -6.19 -5.32 -31.15
CA ASP A 425 -7.10 -6.47 -31.20
C ASP A 425 -8.55 -6.10 -30.84
N GLY A 426 -8.79 -4.85 -30.42
CA GLY A 426 -10.09 -4.35 -29.96
C GLY A 426 -10.57 -4.95 -28.62
N LEU A 427 -9.84 -5.94 -28.08
CA LEU A 427 -10.25 -6.73 -26.92
C LEU A 427 -9.85 -6.03 -25.62
N PRO A 428 -10.79 -5.80 -24.69
CA PRO A 428 -10.45 -5.26 -23.38
C PRO A 428 -9.70 -6.30 -22.52
N LEU A 429 -8.98 -5.81 -21.52
CA LEU A 429 -8.25 -6.63 -20.54
C LEU A 429 -9.18 -7.63 -19.86
N ALA A 430 -10.40 -7.20 -19.52
CA ALA A 430 -11.42 -8.01 -18.85
C ALA A 430 -11.87 -9.24 -19.67
N GLU A 431 -11.74 -9.18 -20.99
CA GLU A 431 -12.13 -10.26 -21.93
C GLU A 431 -10.94 -11.09 -22.41
N GLY A 432 -9.76 -10.92 -21.82
CA GLY A 432 -8.58 -11.69 -22.21
C GLY A 432 -7.70 -11.01 -23.27
N GLY A 433 -7.99 -9.77 -23.66
CA GLY A 433 -7.19 -9.03 -24.64
C GLY A 433 -5.71 -8.91 -24.28
N ARG A 434 -4.84 -8.85 -25.29
CA ARG A 434 -3.37 -8.76 -25.15
C ARG A 434 -2.77 -7.60 -25.93
N GLY A 435 -3.56 -6.96 -26.80
CA GLY A 435 -3.16 -5.81 -27.58
C GLY A 435 -3.03 -4.50 -26.79
N ALA A 436 -2.86 -3.41 -27.53
CA ALA A 436 -2.63 -2.07 -26.99
C ALA A 436 -3.70 -1.64 -25.98
N ARG A 437 -4.98 -1.95 -26.25
CA ARG A 437 -6.11 -1.62 -25.36
C ARG A 437 -5.97 -2.29 -24.00
N ALA A 438 -5.74 -3.60 -23.99
CA ALA A 438 -5.58 -4.36 -22.76
C ALA A 438 -4.33 -3.95 -21.97
N TYR A 439 -3.23 -3.63 -22.67
CA TYR A 439 -2.02 -3.10 -22.04
C TYR A 439 -2.27 -1.76 -21.33
N ALA A 440 -2.96 -0.84 -22.00
CA ALA A 440 -3.36 0.45 -21.42
C ALA A 440 -4.27 0.28 -20.20
N GLU A 441 -5.26 -0.60 -20.28
CA GLU A 441 -6.13 -0.94 -19.15
C GLU A 441 -5.33 -1.55 -17.98
N ALA A 442 -4.34 -2.39 -18.25
CA ALA A 442 -3.46 -2.96 -17.23
C ALA A 442 -2.64 -1.89 -16.52
N ALA A 443 -1.99 -0.99 -17.25
CA ALA A 443 -1.29 0.16 -16.68
C ALA A 443 -2.24 1.01 -15.81
N GLY A 444 -3.47 1.25 -16.29
CA GLY A 444 -4.51 1.95 -15.55
C GLY A 444 -4.88 1.30 -14.21
N VAL A 445 -4.96 -0.03 -14.14
CA VAL A 445 -5.20 -0.76 -12.88
C VAL A 445 -4.11 -0.47 -11.85
N TYR A 446 -2.84 -0.51 -12.25
CA TYR A 446 -1.73 -0.25 -11.33
C TYR A 446 -1.64 1.22 -10.92
N LEU A 447 -1.91 2.17 -11.82
CA LEU A 447 -2.03 3.59 -11.48
C LEU A 447 -3.18 3.84 -10.49
N ALA A 448 -4.33 3.18 -10.67
CA ALA A 448 -5.44 3.24 -9.73
C ALA A 448 -5.07 2.67 -8.35
N PHE A 449 -4.25 1.62 -8.27
CA PHE A 449 -3.69 1.20 -6.98
C PHE A 449 -2.79 2.27 -6.35
N GLY A 450 -2.00 3.00 -7.15
CA GLY A 450 -1.27 4.18 -6.68
C GLY A 450 -2.20 5.18 -5.97
N ILE A 451 -3.40 5.42 -6.52
CA ILE A 451 -4.40 6.31 -5.92
C ILE A 451 -4.96 5.73 -4.63
N SER A 452 -5.27 4.43 -4.61
CA SER A 452 -5.72 3.77 -3.38
C SER A 452 -4.70 3.93 -2.25
N LYS A 453 -3.41 3.77 -2.56
CA LYS A 453 -2.33 4.01 -1.58
C LYS A 453 -2.20 5.49 -1.19
N LEU A 454 -2.45 6.42 -2.11
CA LEU A 454 -2.45 7.85 -1.83
C LEU A 454 -3.60 8.22 -0.88
N LEU A 455 -4.79 7.66 -1.10
CA LEU A 455 -5.98 7.83 -0.27
C LEU A 455 -5.74 7.37 1.18
N ASP A 456 -5.07 6.23 1.37
CA ASP A 456 -4.65 5.71 2.69
C ASP A 456 -3.76 6.71 3.48
N ARG A 457 -3.15 7.69 2.80
CA ARG A 457 -2.28 8.72 3.41
C ARG A 457 -2.76 10.16 3.21
N SER A 458 -3.93 10.34 2.62
CA SER A 458 -4.48 11.65 2.25
C SER A 458 -5.88 11.80 2.79
N SER A 459 -6.07 11.61 4.10
CA SER A 459 -7.33 11.87 4.79
C SER A 459 -7.12 12.82 5.97
N SER A 460 -8.19 13.46 6.44
CA SER A 460 -8.20 14.26 7.67
C SER A 460 -8.19 13.40 8.95
N LEU A 461 -8.02 12.09 8.80
CA LEU A 461 -7.80 11.11 9.87
C LEU A 461 -6.35 10.59 9.94
N CYS A 462 -5.50 10.95 8.97
CA CYS A 462 -4.08 10.64 9.03
C CYS A 462 -3.40 11.44 10.15
N VAL A 463 -2.46 10.83 10.87
CA VAL A 463 -1.78 11.47 12.01
C VAL A 463 -0.29 11.61 11.76
N TRP A 464 0.32 12.61 12.38
CA TRP A 464 1.77 12.74 12.42
C TRP A 464 2.37 11.80 13.46
N ASP A 465 3.31 10.96 13.05
CA ASP A 465 4.11 10.14 13.95
C ASP A 465 5.41 10.87 14.29
N ALA A 466 5.46 11.50 15.46
CA ALA A 466 6.63 12.25 15.90
C ALA A 466 7.85 11.36 16.26
N GLY A 467 7.67 10.04 16.45
CA GLY A 467 8.78 9.12 16.72
C GLY A 467 9.50 8.73 15.43
N TRP A 468 8.73 8.38 14.40
CA TRP A 468 9.26 8.03 13.09
C TRP A 468 9.47 9.24 12.18
N VAL A 469 8.82 10.35 12.51
CA VAL A 469 8.84 11.63 11.79
C VAL A 469 8.28 11.48 10.37
N LYS A 470 7.04 10.98 10.29
CA LYS A 470 6.32 10.71 9.05
C LYS A 470 4.81 10.81 9.26
N ILE A 471 4.09 10.87 8.14
CA ILE A 471 2.63 10.72 8.14
C ILE A 471 2.30 9.22 8.30
N ALA A 472 1.48 8.89 9.29
CA ALA A 472 0.93 7.56 9.45
C ALA A 472 -0.27 7.37 8.51
N HIS A 473 -0.40 6.16 7.95
CA HIS A 473 -1.58 5.80 7.20
C HIS A 473 -2.85 5.81 8.06
N VAL A 474 -4.01 6.00 7.44
CA VAL A 474 -5.29 6.09 8.14
C VAL A 474 -5.65 4.77 8.83
N PHE A 475 -5.24 3.65 8.23
CA PHE A 475 -5.52 2.29 8.68
C PHE A 475 -4.49 1.73 9.67
N ASN A 476 -4.10 2.51 10.69
CA ASN A 476 -3.20 2.04 11.77
C ASN A 476 -3.77 0.87 12.61
N ARG A 477 -5.06 0.59 12.46
CA ARG A 477 -5.80 -0.55 13.01
C ARG A 477 -7.01 -0.83 12.13
N GLN A 478 -7.70 -1.94 12.34
CA GLN A 478 -8.97 -2.30 11.68
C GLN A 478 -10.14 -1.41 12.18
N ALA A 479 -9.98 -0.09 12.08
CA ALA A 479 -10.95 0.94 12.45
C ALA A 479 -10.53 2.30 11.88
N LEU A 480 -11.52 3.18 11.66
CA LEU A 480 -11.37 4.60 11.39
C LEU A 480 -11.82 5.41 12.62
N PRO A 481 -10.91 5.69 13.57
CA PRO A 481 -11.22 6.53 14.71
C PRO A 481 -11.18 8.01 14.35
N MET A 482 -12.02 8.81 14.99
CA MET A 482 -11.91 10.26 15.00
C MET A 482 -10.54 10.70 15.51
N THR A 483 -9.93 11.65 14.80
CA THR A 483 -8.68 12.32 15.19
C THR A 483 -8.93 13.81 15.41
N TRP A 484 -8.13 14.41 16.29
CA TRP A 484 -8.28 15.80 16.70
C TRP A 484 -7.26 16.69 16.00
N ASP A 485 -6.01 16.26 16.02
CA ASP A 485 -4.93 16.73 15.17
C ASP A 485 -4.69 15.74 14.02
N TYR A 486 -4.44 16.26 12.82
CA TYR A 486 -4.21 15.46 11.62
C TYR A 486 -3.06 16.02 10.77
N ALA A 487 -2.46 15.14 9.99
CA ALA A 487 -1.40 15.46 9.03
C ALA A 487 -1.93 15.34 7.61
N GLU A 488 -1.82 16.42 6.86
CA GLU A 488 -2.15 16.46 5.44
C GLU A 488 -0.86 16.37 4.62
N ALA A 489 -0.75 15.32 3.80
CA ALA A 489 0.40 15.10 2.92
C ALA A 489 0.41 16.05 1.72
N ASN A 490 1.61 16.43 1.26
CA ASN A 490 1.76 17.01 -0.07
C ASN A 490 1.89 15.89 -1.12
N PRO A 491 0.93 15.69 -2.03
CA PRO A 491 1.03 14.68 -3.08
C PRO A 491 2.20 14.93 -4.04
N PHE A 492 2.69 16.18 -4.13
CA PHE A 492 3.82 16.59 -4.96
C PHE A 492 5.15 16.66 -4.19
N GLY A 493 5.16 16.34 -2.90
CA GLY A 493 6.37 16.26 -2.09
C GLY A 493 7.17 14.98 -2.37
N GLU A 494 8.25 14.78 -1.61
CA GLU A 494 9.14 13.62 -1.72
C GLU A 494 9.06 12.69 -0.48
N ALA A 495 8.06 12.93 0.37
CA ALA A 495 7.89 12.24 1.64
C ALA A 495 6.80 11.16 1.60
N THR A 496 6.61 10.49 2.74
CA THR A 496 5.47 9.58 2.93
C THR A 496 4.16 10.28 2.64
N GLY A 497 3.37 9.76 1.69
CA GLY A 497 2.12 10.37 1.24
C GLY A 497 2.22 11.10 -0.09
N SER A 498 3.40 11.15 -0.73
CA SER A 498 3.53 11.63 -2.10
C SER A 498 3.01 10.62 -3.12
N TRP A 499 2.51 11.13 -4.25
CA TRP A 499 2.04 10.32 -5.37
C TRP A 499 3.15 9.45 -5.96
N GLU A 500 4.32 10.04 -6.21
CA GLU A 500 5.48 9.33 -6.75
C GLU A 500 5.90 8.16 -5.85
N GLY A 501 5.92 8.38 -4.54
CA GLY A 501 6.19 7.32 -3.57
C GLY A 501 5.15 6.20 -3.63
N MET A 502 3.87 6.50 -3.86
CA MET A 502 2.82 5.47 -3.99
C MET A 502 2.97 4.65 -5.27
N VAL A 503 3.25 5.30 -6.40
CA VAL A 503 3.52 4.65 -7.69
C VAL A 503 4.74 3.75 -7.58
N GLU A 504 5.82 4.20 -6.94
CA GLU A 504 7.03 3.40 -6.78
C GLU A 504 6.79 2.13 -5.95
N TRP A 505 5.92 2.18 -4.94
CA TRP A 505 5.58 0.98 -4.16
C TRP A 505 4.81 -0.05 -4.99
N VAL A 506 3.90 0.42 -5.85
CA VAL A 506 3.15 -0.42 -6.78
C VAL A 506 4.09 -1.05 -7.80
N ALA A 507 4.96 -0.24 -8.44
CA ALA A 507 5.91 -0.71 -9.43
C ALA A 507 6.87 -1.76 -8.84
N LYS A 508 7.46 -1.52 -7.67
CA LYS A 508 8.32 -2.51 -6.99
C LYS A 508 7.59 -3.81 -6.68
N ALA A 509 6.33 -3.74 -6.27
CA ALA A 509 5.53 -4.95 -6.02
C ALA A 509 5.34 -5.73 -7.33
N LEU A 510 4.99 -5.05 -8.42
CA LEU A 510 4.80 -5.64 -9.74
C LEU A 510 6.06 -6.32 -10.28
N GLU A 511 7.24 -5.72 -10.08
CA GLU A 511 8.53 -6.31 -10.48
C GLU A 511 8.84 -7.65 -9.81
N ALA A 512 8.31 -7.86 -8.60
CA ALA A 512 8.54 -9.05 -7.81
C ALA A 512 7.50 -10.16 -8.04
N LEU A 513 6.43 -9.89 -8.79
CA LEU A 513 5.38 -10.88 -9.09
C LEU A 513 5.91 -11.94 -10.07
N PRO A 514 5.47 -13.21 -9.93
CA PRO A 514 5.72 -14.21 -10.95
C PRO A 514 4.96 -13.81 -12.22
N ALA A 515 5.53 -14.08 -13.39
CA ALA A 515 4.93 -13.76 -14.66
C ALA A 515 5.52 -14.66 -15.74
#